data_AF-A0A3P6CA28-F1
#
_entry.id   AF-A0A3P6CA28-F1
#
_cell.length_a   1.000
_cell.length_b   1.000
_cell.length_c   1.000
_cell.angle_alpha   90.00
_cell.angle_beta   90.00
_cell.angle_gamma   90.00
#
_symmetry.space_group_name_H-M   'P 1'
#
loop_
_entity.id
_entity.type
_entity.pdbx_description
1 polymer ?
#
loop_
_entity_poly.entity_id
_entity_poly.type
_entity_poly.pdbx_seq_one_letter_code
_entity_poly.pdbx_strand_id
1 'polypeptide(L)' 'MNAEVCSVEWKFINMSEQEEDLILRMYRLVGDRWEIIAGRVPGRKAVEIERYWIMRKNKHIFLPSSKS' A
#
# COMPACT_ATOMS: atom_id res chain seq x y z
N MET A 1 -24.66 -12.45 22.33
CA MET A 1 -24.40 -11.23 21.53
C MET A 1 -22.90 -11.17 21.29
N ASN A 2 -22.40 -11.88 20.28
CA ASN A 2 -20.99 -11.88 19.95
C ASN A 2 -20.87 -11.51 18.46
N ALA A 3 -20.99 -10.22 18.17
CA ALA A 3 -20.54 -9.64 16.89
C ALA A 3 -19.16 -9.03 17.20
N GLU A 4 -18.14 -9.88 17.14
CA GLU A 4 -17.13 -9.83 16.07
C GLU A 4 -16.07 -8.77 16.38
N VAL A 5 -15.02 -9.28 17.05
CA VAL A 5 -13.60 -8.96 16.91
C VAL A 5 -13.30 -7.63 16.21
N CYS A 6 -12.58 -6.77 16.91
CA CYS A 6 -11.96 -5.54 16.41
C CYS A 6 -11.13 -5.82 15.15
N SER A 7 -11.77 -5.75 13.98
CA SER A 7 -11.17 -5.97 12.66
C SER A 7 -10.30 -4.78 12.27
N VAL A 8 -9.14 -4.65 12.90
CA VAL A 8 -7.97 -4.14 12.19
C VAL A 8 -7.52 -5.25 11.24
N GLU A 9 -8.30 -5.47 10.19
CA GLU A 9 -7.83 -6.21 9.03
C GLU A 9 -6.72 -5.35 8.43
N TRP A 10 -5.47 -5.74 8.68
CA TRP A 10 -4.38 -5.34 7.80
C TRP A 10 -4.65 -5.96 6.43
N LYS A 11 -5.48 -5.29 5.64
CA LYS A 11 -5.81 -5.70 4.28
C LYS A 11 -4.52 -5.62 3.47
N PHE A 12 -4.06 -6.78 3.01
CA PHE A 12 -2.98 -6.85 2.05
C PHE A 12 -3.42 -6.07 0.81
N ILE A 13 -2.69 -5.00 0.49
CA ILE A 13 -3.03 -4.15 -0.66
C ILE A 13 -2.34 -4.75 -1.88
N ASN A 14 -3.09 -5.44 -2.74
CA ASN A 14 -2.63 -5.78 -4.07
C ASN A 14 -2.81 -4.57 -4.99
N MET A 15 -1.76 -4.19 -5.72
CA MET A 15 -1.80 -3.24 -6.83
C MET A 15 -1.50 -3.99 -8.13
N SER A 16 -2.15 -3.61 -9.23
CA SER A 16 -1.81 -4.09 -10.57
C SER A 16 -0.52 -3.43 -11.06
N GLU A 17 0.18 -4.06 -12.00
CA GLU A 17 1.44 -3.53 -12.53
C GLU A 17 1.29 -2.10 -13.10
N GLN A 18 0.14 -1.80 -13.72
CA GLN A 18 -0.18 -0.47 -14.21
C GLN A 18 -0.34 0.55 -13.08
N GLU A 19 -1.00 0.17 -11.98
CA GLU A 19 -1.13 1.02 -10.79
C GLU A 19 0.24 1.22 -10.12
N GLU A 20 1.04 0.15 -9.99
CA GLU A 20 2.39 0.22 -9.43
C GLU A 20 3.30 1.17 -10.21
N ASP A 21 3.32 1.05 -11.55
CA ASP A 21 4.11 1.90 -12.42
C ASP A 21 3.65 3.37 -12.34
N LEU A 22 2.34 3.60 -12.28
CA LEU A 22 1.80 4.95 -12.11
C LEU A 22 2.16 5.55 -10.75
N ILE A 23 2.01 4.78 -9.66
CA ILE A 23 2.42 5.18 -8.31
C ILE A 23 3.91 5.51 -8.29
N LEU A 24 4.76 4.67 -8.90
CA LEU A 24 6.21 4.89 -8.94
C LEU A 24 6.58 6.15 -9.72
N ARG A 25 5.99 6.35 -10.91
CA ARG A 25 6.21 7.55 -11.73
C ARG A 25 5.75 8.80 -10.99
N MET A 26 4.57 8.77 -10.38
CA MET A 26 4.04 9.91 -9.62
C MET A 26 4.86 10.18 -8.37
N TYR A 27 5.28 9.16 -7.62
CA TYR A 27 6.14 9.33 -6.44
C TYR A 27 7.47 9.99 -6.79
N ARG A 28 8.07 9.67 -7.95
CA ARG A 28 9.28 10.36 -8.44
C ARG A 28 9.05 11.84 -8.75
N LEU A 29 7.84 12.22 -9.14
CA LEU A 29 7.49 13.59 -9.50
C LEU A 29 7.04 14.43 -8.30
N VAL A 30 6.18 13.88 -7.46
CA VAL A 30 5.52 14.61 -6.37
C VAL A 30 5.92 14.14 -4.97
N GLY A 31 6.70 13.07 -4.83
CA GLY A 31 7.05 12.49 -3.54
C GLY A 31 5.89 11.73 -2.90
N ASP A 32 5.82 11.76 -1.58
CA ASP A 32 4.82 11.11 -0.72
C ASP A 32 3.45 11.82 -0.66
N ARG A 33 3.14 12.64 -1.68
CA ARG A 33 1.84 13.33 -1.79
C ARG A 33 0.75 12.37 -2.28
N TRP A 34 0.39 11.39 -1.45
CA TRP A 34 -0.51 10.29 -1.79
C TRP A 34 -1.88 10.72 -2.28
N GLU A 35 -2.44 11.82 -1.77
CA GLU A 35 -3.71 12.39 -2.26
C GLU A 35 -3.67 12.75 -3.75
N ILE A 36 -2.55 13.32 -4.21
CA ILE A 36 -2.35 13.66 -5.63
C ILE A 36 -2.21 12.39 -6.48
N ILE A 37 -1.50 11.39 -5.94
CA ILE A 37 -1.28 10.12 -6.64
C ILE A 37 -2.59 9.34 -6.74
N ALA A 38 -3.37 9.26 -5.66
CA ALA A 38 -4.69 8.63 -5.62
C ALA A 38 -5.67 9.28 -6.61
N GLY A 39 -5.63 10.62 -6.74
CA GLY A 39 -6.42 11.32 -7.74
C GLY A 39 -6.11 10.94 -9.19
N ARG A 40 -4.97 10.26 -9.45
CA ARG A 40 -4.60 9.72 -10.77
C ARG A 40 -4.80 8.22 -10.91
N VAL A 41 -5.04 7.49 -9.82
CA VAL A 41 -5.25 6.05 -9.81
C VAL A 41 -6.73 5.76 -9.53
N PRO A 42 -7.56 5.55 -10.56
CA PRO A 42 -9.00 5.36 -10.37
C PRO A 42 -9.29 4.19 -9.43
N GLY A 43 -10.17 4.40 -8.45
CA GLY A 43 -10.57 3.34 -7.51
C GLY A 43 -9.60 3.08 -6.36
N ARG A 44 -8.49 3.83 -6.25
CA ARG A 44 -7.57 3.74 -5.11
C ARG A 44 -7.63 4.95 -4.21
N LYS A 45 -7.53 4.71 -2.91
CA LYS A 45 -7.42 5.76 -1.89
C LYS A 45 -5.96 6.02 -1.54
N ALA A 46 -5.66 7.26 -1.15
CA ALA A 46 -4.32 7.66 -0.72
C ALA A 46 -3.74 6.74 0.35
N VAL A 47 -4.57 6.37 1.35
CA VAL A 47 -4.21 5.45 2.43
C VAL A 47 -3.84 4.04 1.95
N GLU A 48 -4.42 3.56 0.85
CA GLU A 48 -4.11 2.24 0.28
C GLU A 48 -2.76 2.27 -0.45
N ILE A 49 -2.50 3.36 -1.18
CA ILE A 49 -1.25 3.58 -1.89
C ILE A 49 -0.09 3.74 -0.89
N GLU A 50 -0.30 4.51 0.17
CA GLU A 50 0.67 4.66 1.26
C GLU A 50 1.00 3.31 1.91
N ARG A 51 -0.03 2.52 2.27
CA ARG A 51 0.16 1.17 2.85
C ARG A 51 0.89 0.24 1.89
N TYR A 52 0.49 0.21 0.62
CA TYR A 52 1.18 -0.56 -0.42
C TYR A 52 2.67 -0.18 -0.50
N TRP A 53 2.98 1.12 -0.48
CA TRP A 53 4.35 1.61 -0.55
C TRP A 53 5.18 1.23 0.67
N ILE A 54 4.61 1.36 1.88
CA ILE A 54 5.25 0.93 3.13
C ILE A 54 5.51 -0.58 3.09
N MET A 55 4.55 -1.39 2.67
CA MET A 55 4.72 -2.85 2.51
C MET A 55 5.82 -3.20 1.50
N ARG A 56 5.86 -2.49 0.36
CA ARG A 56 6.88 -2.70 -0.68
C ARG A 56 8.28 -2.31 -0.21
N LYS A 57 8.43 -1.23 0.56
CA LYS A 57 9.71 -0.80 1.14
C LYS A 57 10.15 -1.69 2.31
N ASN A 58 9.21 -2.21 3.09
CA ASN A 58 9.46 -3.03 4.28
C ASN A 58 9.44 -4.53 4.00
N LYS A 59 9.84 -4.98 2.81
CA LYS A 59 9.99 -6.42 2.49
C LYS A 59 10.89 -7.19 3.47
N HIS A 60 11.75 -6.51 4.22
CA HIS A 60 12.59 -7.09 5.28
C HIS A 60 11.91 -7.24 6.65
N ILE A 61 10.78 -6.55 6.90
CA ILE A 61 10.12 -6.54 8.21
C ILE A 61 8.98 -7.58 8.27
N PHE A 62 8.38 -7.90 7.13
CA PHE A 62 7.24 -8.83 7.04
C PHE A 62 7.59 -10.26 6.63
N LEU A 63 8.83 -10.53 6.22
CA LEU A 63 9.33 -11.90 6.17
C LEU A 63 9.91 -12.20 7.56
N PRO A 64 9.33 -13.13 8.36
CA PRO A 64 10.08 -13.69 9.47
C PRO A 64 11.35 -14.23 8.85
N SER A 65 12.47 -13.63 9.23
CA SER A 65 13.78 -14.06 8.80
C SER A 65 13.94 -15.50 9.29
N SER A 66 13.58 -16.48 8.46
CA SER A 66 13.97 -17.87 8.64
C SER A 66 15.49 -17.89 8.51
N LYS A 67 16.17 -17.57 9.61
CA LYS A 67 17.57 -17.89 9.79
C LYS A 67 17.63 -19.41 9.84
N SER A 68 18.30 -19.97 8.84
CA SER A 68 18.80 -21.33 8.85
C SER A 68 19.90 -21.50 9.90
#